data_AF-A0A961AX73-F1
#
_entry.id   AF-A0A961AX73-F1
#
_cell.length_a   1.000
_cell.length_b   1.000
_cell.length_c   1.000
_cell.angle_alpha   90.00
_cell.angle_beta   90.00
_cell.angle_gamma   90.00
#
_symmetry.space_group_name_H-M   'P 1'
#
loop_
_entity.id
_entity.type
_entity.pdbx_description
1 polymer ?
#
loop_
_entity_poly.entity_id
_entity_poly.type
_entity_poly.pdbx_seq_one_letter_code
_entity_poly.pdbx_strand_id
1 'polypeptide(L)'
;RWDPPGEWAPLINRHEYSEAFFYHGSEGALSAVRWRDWKLHLGPSLTLYDLGGDLGETTPVRNGEMARKLRGMAVMFQEEMRLDARPAGEVVASRADGRTEISAETLRQLNARRDVTYARYGDRTLEMDIYRPKDAWGQLPAVVCIHGGGWAKGHRSSHEKLAQAIAARGYVAATISY
;
A
#
# COMPACT_ATOMS: atom_id res chain seq x y z
N ARG A 1 3.08 0.39 -19.38
CA ARG A 1 3.54 0.76 -20.76
C ARG A 1 2.96 2.14 -21.04
N TRP A 2 3.73 3.12 -21.51
CA TRP A 2 3.18 4.46 -21.81
C TRP A 2 2.56 4.44 -23.21
N ASP A 3 1.24 4.50 -23.28
CA ASP A 3 0.46 4.46 -24.52
C ASP A 3 -0.89 5.19 -24.30
N PRO A 4 -0.86 6.53 -24.13
CA PRO A 4 -2.07 7.30 -23.85
C PRO A 4 -3.08 7.16 -25.01
N PRO A 5 -4.31 6.70 -24.74
CA PRO A 5 -5.25 6.42 -25.82
C PRO A 5 -5.84 7.69 -26.42
N GLY A 6 -6.04 7.67 -27.74
CA GLY A 6 -6.91 8.59 -28.48
C GLY A 6 -6.63 10.07 -28.22
N GLU A 7 -7.63 10.77 -27.68
CA GLU A 7 -7.61 12.23 -27.51
C GLU A 7 -6.64 12.75 -26.44
N TRP A 8 -6.05 11.86 -25.62
CA TRP A 8 -5.15 12.23 -24.52
C TRP A 8 -3.69 12.31 -24.95
N ALA A 9 -3.29 11.53 -25.97
CA ALA A 9 -1.92 11.47 -26.46
C ALA A 9 -1.28 12.83 -26.77
N PRO A 10 -1.99 13.81 -27.41
CA PRO A 10 -1.41 15.12 -27.67
C PRO A 10 -1.45 16.06 -26.45
N LEU A 11 -2.20 15.74 -25.39
CA LEU A 11 -2.47 16.64 -24.26
C LEU A 11 -1.63 16.33 -23.01
N ILE A 12 -1.19 15.09 -22.86
CA ILE A 12 -0.57 14.59 -21.64
C ILE A 12 0.76 13.95 -21.99
N ASN A 13 1.84 14.49 -21.46
CA ASN A 13 3.15 13.87 -21.57
C ASN A 13 3.42 12.94 -20.39
N ARG A 14 4.22 11.89 -20.62
CA ARG A 14 4.56 10.90 -19.59
C ARG A 14 5.13 11.51 -18.31
N HIS A 15 6.04 12.47 -18.49
CA HIS A 15 6.67 13.18 -17.38
C HIS A 15 5.64 13.92 -16.54
N GLU A 16 4.73 14.65 -17.18
CA GLU A 16 3.68 15.41 -16.49
C GLU A 16 2.70 14.48 -15.75
N TYR A 17 2.32 13.36 -16.36
CA TYR A 17 1.48 12.36 -15.72
C TYR A 17 2.14 11.73 -14.49
N SER A 18 3.45 11.52 -14.55
CA SER A 18 4.21 10.94 -13.42
C SER A 18 4.37 11.91 -12.24
N GLU A 19 4.18 13.22 -12.48
CA GLU A 19 4.14 14.26 -11.45
C GLU A 19 2.73 14.51 -10.89
N ALA A 20 1.70 13.82 -11.41
CA ALA A 20 0.34 13.99 -10.97
C ALA A 20 0.06 13.23 -9.66
N PHE A 21 -0.77 13.83 -8.81
CA PHE A 21 -1.26 13.23 -7.57
C PHE A 21 -2.74 12.90 -7.73
N PHE A 22 -3.10 11.66 -7.39
CA PHE A 22 -4.45 11.12 -7.47
C PHE A 22 -5.01 10.91 -6.07
N TYR A 23 -6.19 11.48 -5.80
CA TYR A 23 -6.81 11.45 -4.47
C TYR A 23 -8.04 10.55 -4.50
N HIS A 24 -8.20 9.72 -3.47
CA HIS A 24 -9.38 8.88 -3.29
C HIS A 24 -10.21 9.37 -2.09
N GLY A 25 -11.53 9.30 -2.21
CA GLY A 25 -12.46 9.57 -1.12
C GLY A 25 -12.54 8.42 -0.10
N SER A 26 -13.39 8.59 0.91
CA SER A 26 -13.60 7.61 1.99
C SER A 26 -14.04 6.23 1.51
N GLU A 27 -14.73 6.17 0.36
CA GLU A 27 -15.21 4.92 -0.25
C GLU A 27 -14.28 4.38 -1.35
N GLY A 28 -13.06 4.93 -1.46
CA GLY A 28 -12.07 4.50 -2.45
C GLY A 28 -12.31 5.01 -3.88
N ALA A 29 -13.39 5.76 -4.12
CA ALA A 29 -13.60 6.41 -5.42
C ALA A 29 -12.57 7.51 -5.67
N LEU A 30 -12.05 7.62 -6.90
CA LEU A 30 -11.16 8.70 -7.30
C LEU A 30 -11.91 10.04 -7.20
N SER A 31 -11.43 10.96 -6.36
CA SER A 31 -12.13 12.19 -5.98
C SER A 31 -11.49 13.45 -6.56
N ALA A 32 -10.17 13.47 -6.78
CA ALA A 32 -9.48 14.61 -7.38
C ALA A 32 -8.17 14.20 -8.06
N VAL A 33 -7.70 15.06 -8.96
CA VAL A 33 -6.37 14.98 -9.57
C VAL A 33 -5.68 16.32 -9.44
N ARG A 34 -4.42 16.31 -9.02
CA ARG A 34 -3.56 17.50 -8.96
C ARG A 34 -2.35 17.31 -9.85
N TRP A 35 -1.98 18.35 -10.60
CA TRP A 35 -0.68 18.43 -11.26
C TRP A 35 -0.16 19.87 -11.13
N ARG A 36 1.04 20.00 -10.53
CA ARG A 36 1.62 21.29 -10.12
C ARG A 36 0.65 22.09 -9.24
N ASP A 37 0.33 23.31 -9.67
CA ASP A 37 -0.55 24.23 -8.97
C ASP A 37 -2.02 24.02 -9.32
N TRP A 38 -2.35 23.07 -10.19
CA TRP A 38 -3.73 22.84 -10.62
C TRP A 38 -4.32 21.64 -9.93
N LYS A 39 -5.53 21.79 -9.40
CA LYS A 39 -6.29 20.67 -8.82
C LYS A 39 -7.71 20.66 -9.36
N LEU A 40 -8.13 19.51 -9.86
CA LEU A 40 -9.47 19.25 -10.35
C LEU A 40 -10.16 18.25 -9.41
N HIS A 41 -11.26 18.68 -8.79
CA HIS A 41 -12.20 17.78 -8.12
C HIS A 41 -13.13 17.15 -9.15
N LEU A 42 -13.37 15.84 -9.03
CA LEU A 42 -14.11 15.04 -10.00
C LEU A 42 -15.62 14.93 -9.69
N GLY A 43 -16.03 15.12 -8.43
CA GLY A 43 -17.44 14.99 -8.00
C GLY A 43 -17.82 15.95 -6.86
N PRO A 44 -19.11 16.37 -6.75
CA PRO A 44 -20.24 16.03 -7.62
C PRO A 44 -20.22 16.72 -8.99
N SER A 45 -19.44 17.80 -9.14
CA SER A 45 -19.20 18.49 -10.40
C SER A 45 -17.72 18.79 -10.58
N LEU A 46 -17.26 18.80 -11.85
CA LEU A 46 -15.88 19.15 -12.17
C LEU A 46 -15.58 20.58 -11.71
N THR A 47 -14.69 20.70 -10.73
CA THR A 47 -14.34 21.99 -10.12
C THR A 47 -12.83 22.14 -10.07
N LEU A 48 -12.31 23.15 -10.78
CA LEU A 48 -10.88 23.40 -10.93
C LEU A 48 -10.44 24.53 -9.99
N TYR A 49 -9.26 24.37 -9.40
CA TYR A 49 -8.61 25.36 -8.54
C TYR A 49 -7.17 25.62 -9.00
N ASP A 50 -6.73 26.86 -8.83
CA ASP A 50 -5.34 27.29 -8.97
C ASP A 50 -4.73 27.50 -7.57
N LEU A 51 -3.96 26.52 -7.14
CA LEU A 51 -3.29 26.44 -5.84
C LEU A 51 -2.10 27.41 -5.74
N GLY A 52 -1.60 27.94 -6.86
CA GLY A 52 -0.51 28.91 -6.84
C GLY A 52 -0.96 30.23 -6.21
N GLY A 53 -2.22 30.61 -6.42
CA GLY A 53 -2.86 31.77 -5.80
C GLY A 53 -3.77 31.44 -4.62
N ASP A 54 -4.29 30.20 -4.54
CA ASP A 54 -5.27 29.80 -3.53
C ASP A 54 -5.07 28.33 -3.09
N LEU A 55 -4.14 28.12 -2.16
CA LEU A 55 -3.89 26.81 -1.54
C LEU A 55 -5.10 26.24 -0.80
N GLY A 56 -6.05 27.09 -0.41
CA GLY A 56 -7.24 26.71 0.36
C GLY A 56 -8.37 26.15 -0.50
N GLU A 57 -8.23 26.15 -1.84
CA GLU A 57 -9.27 25.70 -2.77
C GLU A 57 -10.61 26.43 -2.52
N THR A 58 -10.54 27.73 -2.25
CA THR A 58 -11.69 28.57 -1.91
C THR A 58 -12.41 29.10 -3.14
N THR A 59 -11.65 29.45 -4.20
CA THR A 59 -12.17 30.11 -5.39
C THR A 59 -12.01 29.21 -6.62
N PRO A 60 -13.12 28.68 -7.18
CA PRO A 60 -13.04 27.87 -8.38
C PRO A 60 -12.70 28.75 -9.59
N VAL A 61 -11.88 28.22 -10.49
CA VAL A 61 -11.40 28.91 -11.69
C VAL A 61 -11.92 28.23 -12.96
N ARG A 62 -12.09 29.02 -14.03
CA ARG A 62 -12.50 28.51 -15.35
C ARG A 62 -11.30 28.45 -16.28
N ASN A 63 -10.73 27.26 -16.45
CA ASN A 63 -9.71 26.98 -17.45
C ASN A 63 -10.01 25.63 -18.11
N GLY A 64 -10.60 25.68 -19.31
CA GLY A 64 -11.08 24.49 -20.02
C GLY A 64 -9.95 23.56 -20.49
N GLU A 65 -8.81 24.13 -20.88
CA GLU A 65 -7.63 23.35 -21.30
C GLU A 65 -7.09 22.54 -20.13
N MET A 66 -6.89 23.19 -18.98
CA MET A 66 -6.39 22.52 -17.78
C MET A 66 -7.39 21.52 -17.21
N ALA A 67 -8.68 21.88 -17.16
CA ALA A 67 -9.73 20.95 -16.73
C ALA A 67 -9.77 19.71 -17.64
N ARG A 68 -9.65 19.87 -18.97
CA ARG A 68 -9.59 18.77 -19.92
C ARG A 68 -8.34 17.91 -19.70
N LYS A 69 -7.18 18.52 -19.49
CA LYS A 69 -5.92 17.82 -19.20
C LYS A 69 -6.01 16.98 -17.93
N LEU A 70 -6.42 17.58 -16.81
CA LEU A 70 -6.53 16.88 -15.52
C LEU A 70 -7.61 15.79 -15.54
N ARG A 71 -8.73 16.03 -16.24
CA ARG A 71 -9.73 14.98 -16.49
C ARG A 71 -9.16 13.82 -17.29
N GLY A 72 -8.37 14.10 -18.33
CA GLY A 72 -7.67 13.07 -19.10
C GLY A 72 -6.71 12.25 -18.25
N MET A 73 -5.93 12.90 -17.38
CA MET A 73 -5.06 12.21 -16.42
C MET A 73 -5.87 11.30 -15.48
N ALA A 74 -7.02 11.77 -15.00
CA ALA A 74 -7.92 10.95 -14.16
C ALA A 74 -8.41 9.70 -14.88
N VAL A 75 -8.83 9.83 -16.14
CA VAL A 75 -9.30 8.71 -16.97
C VAL A 75 -8.17 7.72 -17.22
N MET A 76 -7.00 8.20 -17.64
CA MET A 76 -5.83 7.35 -17.86
C MET A 76 -5.45 6.57 -16.60
N PHE A 77 -5.48 7.21 -15.43
CA PHE A 77 -5.18 6.55 -14.17
C PHE A 77 -6.20 5.48 -13.81
N GLN A 78 -7.49 5.73 -14.02
CA GLN A 78 -8.53 4.71 -13.83
C GLN A 78 -8.36 3.53 -14.78
N GLU A 79 -7.99 3.78 -16.04
CA GLU A 79 -7.71 2.73 -17.02
C GLU A 79 -6.48 1.90 -16.63
N GLU A 80 -5.37 2.55 -16.26
CA GLU A 80 -4.16 1.88 -15.77
C GLU A 80 -4.47 1.03 -14.53
N MET A 81 -5.14 1.61 -13.54
CA MET A 81 -5.57 0.87 -12.35
C MET A 81 -6.43 -0.34 -12.70
N ARG A 82 -7.35 -0.22 -13.65
CA ARG A 82 -8.23 -1.32 -14.06
C ARG A 82 -7.48 -2.44 -14.79
N LEU A 83 -6.50 -2.09 -15.62
CA LEU A 83 -5.70 -3.05 -16.38
C LEU A 83 -4.71 -3.80 -15.50
N ASP A 84 -4.11 -3.11 -14.53
CA ASP A 84 -3.10 -3.68 -13.64
C ASP A 84 -3.67 -4.23 -12.32
N ALA A 85 -4.94 -3.92 -12.00
CA ALA A 85 -5.62 -4.48 -10.84
C ALA A 85 -5.70 -5.99 -10.98
N ARG A 86 -5.06 -6.69 -10.04
CA ARG A 86 -5.34 -8.11 -9.84
C ARG A 86 -6.79 -8.24 -9.39
N PRO A 87 -7.54 -9.24 -9.91
CA PRO A 87 -8.85 -9.55 -9.36
C PRO A 87 -8.72 -9.78 -7.85
N ALA A 88 -9.73 -9.37 -7.10
CA ALA A 88 -9.77 -9.67 -5.67
C ALA A 88 -9.58 -11.18 -5.49
N GLY A 89 -8.62 -11.56 -4.64
CA GLY A 89 -8.43 -12.96 -4.32
C GLY A 89 -9.65 -13.46 -3.57
N GLU A 90 -10.40 -14.39 -4.18
CA GLU A 90 -11.47 -15.09 -3.49
C GLU A 90 -10.85 -16.22 -2.66
N VAL A 91 -11.04 -16.17 -1.35
CA VAL A 91 -10.67 -17.26 -0.46
C VAL A 91 -11.97 -17.89 0.02
N VAL A 92 -12.15 -19.18 -0.23
CA VAL A 92 -13.18 -19.95 0.47
C VAL A 92 -12.78 -19.95 1.93
N ALA A 93 -13.48 -19.16 2.75
CA ALA A 93 -13.25 -19.12 4.18
C ALA A 93 -13.50 -20.52 4.73
N SER A 94 -12.44 -21.23 5.09
CA SER A 94 -12.55 -22.59 5.65
C SER A 94 -13.14 -22.58 7.06
N ARG A 95 -13.26 -21.41 7.70
CA ARG A 95 -13.73 -21.24 9.08
C ARG A 95 -14.61 -20.01 9.23
N ALA A 96 -15.63 -20.14 10.09
CA ALA A 96 -16.59 -19.08 10.39
C ALA A 96 -16.01 -17.93 11.23
N ASP A 97 -14.90 -18.14 11.94
CA ASP A 97 -14.29 -17.13 12.83
C ASP A 97 -13.24 -16.24 12.14
N GLY A 98 -12.92 -16.52 10.85
CA GLY A 98 -12.01 -15.72 10.04
C GLY A 98 -10.54 -15.71 10.50
N ARG A 99 -10.16 -16.56 11.47
CA ARG A 99 -8.80 -16.56 12.01
C ARG A 99 -7.87 -17.39 11.13
N THR A 100 -6.73 -16.81 10.76
CA THR A 100 -5.62 -17.56 10.15
C THR A 100 -5.15 -18.64 11.14
N GLU A 101 -4.91 -19.86 10.68
CA GLU A 101 -4.29 -20.95 11.46
C GLU A 101 -3.08 -21.49 10.71
N ILE A 102 -2.04 -21.85 11.46
CA ILE A 102 -0.88 -22.57 10.93
C ILE A 102 -0.98 -24.00 11.42
N SER A 103 -0.91 -24.97 10.51
CA SER A 103 -1.07 -26.37 10.87
C SER A 103 0.01 -26.81 11.86
N ALA A 104 -0.32 -27.76 12.75
CA ALA A 104 0.65 -28.31 13.70
C ALA A 104 1.84 -28.96 12.97
N GLU A 105 1.61 -29.52 11.78
CA GLU A 105 2.67 -30.07 10.92
C GLU A 105 3.64 -28.98 10.47
N THR A 106 3.12 -27.86 9.96
CA THR A 106 3.93 -26.70 9.58
C THR A 106 4.72 -26.17 10.77
N LEU A 107 4.10 -26.03 11.95
CA LEU A 107 4.80 -25.57 13.15
C LEU A 107 5.95 -26.50 13.56
N ARG A 108 5.77 -27.82 13.42
CA ARG A 108 6.82 -28.80 13.73
C ARG A 108 8.03 -28.68 12.83
N GLN A 109 7.90 -28.10 11.63
CA GLN A 109 9.00 -27.88 10.68
C GLN A 109 9.77 -26.58 10.93
N LEU A 110 9.37 -25.77 11.92
CA LEU A 110 9.97 -24.45 12.19
C LEU A 110 10.73 -24.42 13.51
N ASN A 111 11.85 -23.71 13.51
CA ASN A 111 12.49 -23.21 14.72
C ASN A 111 11.96 -21.81 15.00
N ALA A 112 11.61 -21.55 16.26
CA ALA A 112 11.20 -20.25 16.75
C ALA A 112 12.15 -19.78 17.86
N ARG A 113 12.59 -18.52 17.79
CA ARG A 113 13.33 -17.85 18.85
C ARG A 113 12.60 -16.55 19.17
N ARG A 114 11.89 -16.54 20.28
CA ARG A 114 11.08 -15.40 20.73
C ARG A 114 11.87 -14.47 21.62
N ASP A 115 11.36 -13.25 21.79
CA ASP A 115 11.82 -12.26 22.75
C ASP A 115 13.30 -11.89 22.57
N VAL A 116 13.77 -11.90 21.32
CA VAL A 116 15.15 -11.55 20.98
C VAL A 116 15.28 -10.04 21.02
N THR A 117 15.98 -9.51 22.02
CA THR A 117 16.33 -8.08 22.04
C THR A 117 17.21 -7.73 20.85
N TYR A 118 16.81 -6.70 20.09
CA TYR A 118 17.58 -6.20 18.95
C TYR A 118 18.06 -4.75 19.15
N ALA A 119 17.42 -3.98 20.04
CA ALA A 119 17.87 -2.64 20.39
C ALA A 119 17.46 -2.28 21.82
N ARG A 120 18.23 -1.37 22.44
CA ARG A 120 17.92 -0.75 23.73
C ARG A 120 18.16 0.75 23.65
N TYR A 121 17.15 1.53 24.05
CA TYR A 121 17.16 2.99 24.06
C TYR A 121 16.76 3.47 25.46
N GLY A 122 17.75 3.77 26.31
CA GLY A 122 17.51 4.01 27.72
C GLY A 122 16.79 2.82 28.37
N ASP A 123 15.64 3.06 28.98
CA ASP A 123 14.82 2.03 29.61
C ASP A 123 13.95 1.22 28.62
N ARG A 124 13.87 1.66 27.35
CA ARG A 124 13.09 0.97 26.33
C ARG A 124 13.90 -0.13 25.68
N THR A 125 13.37 -1.36 25.69
CA THR A 125 13.94 -2.51 24.98
C THR A 125 13.05 -2.85 23.80
N LEU A 126 13.63 -3.02 22.61
CA LEU A 126 12.93 -3.48 21.42
C LEU A 126 13.32 -4.94 21.13
N GLU A 127 12.30 -5.75 20.87
CA GLU A 127 12.41 -7.19 20.75
C GLU A 127 11.81 -7.69 19.43
N MET A 128 12.24 -8.87 19.02
CA MET A 128 11.74 -9.56 17.85
C MET A 128 11.54 -11.06 18.10
N ASP A 129 10.61 -11.66 17.37
CA ASP A 129 10.42 -13.11 17.31
C ASP A 129 10.87 -13.61 15.93
N ILE A 130 11.78 -14.58 15.90
CA ILE A 130 12.41 -15.10 14.69
C ILE A 130 11.90 -16.52 14.42
N TYR A 131 11.50 -16.78 13.18
CA TYR A 131 11.02 -18.06 12.69
C TYR A 131 11.85 -18.49 11.47
N ARG A 132 12.27 -19.76 11.41
CA ARG A 132 13.01 -20.31 10.27
C ARG A 132 12.71 -21.81 10.06
N PRO A 133 12.88 -22.36 8.85
CA PRO A 133 12.84 -23.81 8.66
C PRO A 133 13.89 -24.54 9.49
N LYS A 134 13.53 -25.73 10.02
CA LYS A 134 14.46 -26.61 10.75
C LYS A 134 15.52 -27.21 9.86
N ASP A 135 15.13 -27.70 8.69
CA ASP A 135 15.98 -28.52 7.84
C ASP A 135 16.78 -27.71 6.81
N ALA A 136 16.61 -26.38 6.80
CA ALA A 136 17.35 -25.48 5.92
C ALA A 136 18.53 -24.83 6.67
N TRP A 137 19.73 -24.97 6.12
CA TRP A 137 20.99 -24.46 6.68
C TRP A 137 21.63 -23.42 5.76
N GLY A 138 22.52 -22.59 6.33
CA GLY A 138 23.19 -21.51 5.59
C GLY A 138 22.39 -20.21 5.55
N GLN A 139 22.70 -19.36 4.57
CA GLN A 139 22.03 -18.08 4.36
C GLN A 139 20.70 -18.29 3.64
N LEU A 140 19.63 -17.76 4.24
CA LEU A 140 18.28 -17.75 3.66
C LEU A 140 17.84 -16.29 3.48
N PRO A 141 17.02 -15.97 2.46
CA PRO A 141 16.38 -14.67 2.36
C PRO A 141 15.55 -14.38 3.62
N ALA A 142 15.67 -13.16 4.13
CA ALA A 142 15.01 -12.72 5.36
C ALA A 142 13.85 -11.78 5.06
N VAL A 143 12.75 -11.93 5.81
CA VAL A 143 11.58 -11.05 5.75
C VAL A 143 11.33 -10.48 7.14
N VAL A 144 11.21 -9.15 7.23
CA VAL A 144 10.87 -8.44 8.47
C VAL A 144 9.41 -8.01 8.41
N CYS A 145 8.61 -8.51 9.35
CA CYS A 145 7.19 -8.21 9.50
C CYS A 145 6.99 -7.08 10.53
N ILE A 146 6.53 -5.93 10.07
CA ILE A 146 6.24 -4.75 10.90
C ILE A 146 4.72 -4.68 11.11
N HIS A 147 4.26 -4.65 12.36
CA HIS A 147 2.83 -4.63 12.64
C HIS A 147 2.19 -3.25 12.42
N GLY A 148 0.91 -3.25 12.00
CA GLY A 148 0.11 -2.04 11.95
C GLY A 148 -0.34 -1.55 13.34
N GLY A 149 -1.34 -0.68 13.36
CA GLY A 149 -1.91 -0.11 14.59
C GLY A 149 -1.73 1.41 14.74
N GLY A 150 -1.45 2.10 13.63
CA GLY A 150 -1.43 3.58 13.57
C GLY A 150 -0.39 4.21 14.50
N TRP A 151 0.74 3.53 14.71
CA TRP A 151 1.83 3.96 15.60
C TRP A 151 1.47 4.08 17.09
N ALA A 152 0.26 3.70 17.49
CA ALA A 152 -0.23 3.82 18.86
C ALA A 152 -0.65 2.47 19.47
N LYS A 153 -0.88 1.45 18.63
CA LYS A 153 -1.35 0.12 19.03
C LYS A 153 -0.61 -0.96 18.25
N GLY A 154 -0.81 -2.21 18.65
CA GLY A 154 -0.25 -3.39 18.00
C GLY A 154 0.88 -4.03 18.79
N HIS A 155 1.24 -5.24 18.40
CA HIS A 155 2.30 -6.01 19.05
C HIS A 155 2.98 -6.92 18.01
N ARG A 156 4.27 -7.26 18.21
CA ARG A 156 5.02 -8.14 17.31
C ARG A 156 4.34 -9.50 17.08
N SER A 157 3.62 -10.00 18.10
CA SER A 157 2.88 -11.26 18.01
C SER A 157 1.68 -11.21 17.05
N SER A 158 1.20 -10.02 16.68
CA SER A 158 0.09 -9.87 15.72
C SER A 158 0.41 -10.46 14.34
N HIS A 159 1.70 -10.53 13.97
CA HIS A 159 2.16 -11.13 12.72
C HIS A 159 2.81 -12.51 12.88
N GLU A 160 2.73 -13.14 14.07
CA GLU A 160 3.36 -14.45 14.32
C GLU A 160 2.97 -15.50 13.26
N LYS A 161 1.67 -15.66 12.98
CA LYS A 161 1.18 -16.65 12.02
C LYS A 161 1.64 -16.34 10.59
N LEU A 162 1.71 -15.06 10.22
CA LEU A 162 2.24 -14.64 8.93
C LEU A 162 3.73 -14.99 8.81
N ALA A 163 4.52 -14.67 9.84
CA ALA A 163 5.95 -14.98 9.88
C ALA A 163 6.20 -16.50 9.83
N GLN A 164 5.41 -17.29 10.54
CA GLN A 164 5.46 -18.76 10.44
C GLN A 164 5.14 -19.26 9.02
N ALA A 165 4.11 -18.71 8.36
CA ALA A 165 3.75 -19.08 6.99
C ALA A 165 4.82 -18.70 5.95
N ILE A 166 5.52 -17.59 6.17
CA ILE A 166 6.67 -17.17 5.35
C ILE A 166 7.86 -18.10 5.60
N ALA A 167 8.16 -18.39 6.87
CA ALA A 167 9.25 -19.29 7.22
C ALA A 167 9.05 -20.70 6.66
N ALA A 168 7.81 -21.21 6.66
CA ALA A 168 7.45 -22.50 6.06
C ALA A 168 7.72 -22.57 4.54
N ARG A 169 7.88 -21.42 3.87
CA ARG A 169 8.21 -21.32 2.44
C ARG A 169 9.71 -21.19 2.18
N GLY A 170 10.58 -21.43 3.17
CA GLY A 170 12.03 -21.43 3.00
C GLY A 170 12.74 -20.11 3.33
N TYR A 171 12.07 -19.20 4.03
CA TYR A 171 12.61 -17.90 4.42
C TYR A 171 12.98 -17.89 5.93
N VAL A 172 13.81 -16.94 6.33
CA VAL A 172 13.83 -16.50 7.74
C VAL A 172 12.82 -15.37 7.87
N ALA A 173 11.92 -15.43 8.83
CA ALA A 173 10.95 -14.37 9.09
C ALA A 173 11.12 -13.85 10.51
N ALA A 174 11.09 -12.52 10.70
CA ALA A 174 11.13 -11.91 12.01
C ALA A 174 9.97 -10.93 12.18
N THR A 175 9.26 -10.98 13.31
CA THR A 175 8.30 -9.93 13.70
C THR A 175 8.97 -9.01 14.70
N ILE A 176 8.82 -7.68 14.57
CA ILE A 176 9.51 -6.72 15.44
C ILE A 176 8.52 -5.86 16.23
N SER A 177 8.92 -5.50 17.44
CA SER A 177 8.39 -4.32 18.15
C SER A 177 9.06 -3.07 17.61
N TYR A 178 8.38 -1.91 17.59
CA TYR A 178 8.95 -0.60 17.28
C TYR A 178 8.47 0.45 18.27
#